data_AF-A0A7C7M9S9-F1
#
_entry.id   AF-A0A7C7M9S9-F1
#
_cell.length_a   1.000
_cell.length_b   1.000
_cell.length_c   1.000
_cell.angle_alpha   90.00
_cell.angle_beta   90.00
_cell.angle_gamma   90.00
#
_symmetry.space_group_name_H-M   'P 1'
#
loop_
_entity.id
_entity.type
_entity.pdbx_description
1 polymer ?
#
loop_
_entity_poly.entity_id
_entity_poly.type
_entity_poly.pdbx_seq_one_letter_code
_entity_poly.pdbx_strand_id
1 'polypeptide(L)'
;SVCQGITPPPPLQIRLRASGTYSTTEASDVVSQAFRFGGGTAMYNSHILQKCLRDINAAAQHHMVSDRAYENHGQFILGFPGADPMG
;
A
#
# COMPACT_ATOMS: atom_id res chain seq x y z
N SER A 1 23.05 10.91 1.86
CA SER A 1 21.76 10.29 2.23
C SER A 1 20.65 11.26 1.88
N VAL A 2 19.61 10.86 1.14
CA VAL A 2 18.46 11.73 0.80
C VAL A 2 17.53 11.98 1.99
N CYS A 3 17.68 11.21 3.07
CA CYS A 3 16.98 11.43 4.33
C CYS A 3 17.94 12.08 5.33
N GLN A 4 17.48 13.14 6.03
CA GLN A 4 18.25 13.85 7.08
C GLN A 4 18.48 13.01 8.36
N GLY A 5 18.15 11.73 8.36
CA GLY A 5 18.23 10.87 9.55
C GLY A 5 17.17 11.17 10.63
N ILE A 6 16.24 12.08 10.34
CA ILE A 6 15.16 12.44 11.25
C ILE A 6 14.03 11.42 11.10
N THR A 7 13.67 10.77 12.20
CA THR A 7 12.46 9.96 12.27
C THR A 7 11.25 10.89 12.45
N PRO A 8 10.22 10.82 11.57
CA PRO A 8 9.01 11.62 11.72
C PRO A 8 8.32 11.38 13.07
N PRO A 9 7.57 12.35 13.63
CA PRO A 9 6.80 12.10 14.86
C PRO A 9 5.76 10.99 14.65
N PRO A 10 5.41 10.19 15.69
CA PRO A 10 4.55 9.01 15.54
C PRO A 10 3.21 9.27 14.82
N PRO A 11 2.47 10.38 15.07
CA PRO A 11 1.24 10.67 14.34
C PRO A 11 1.44 10.89 12.83
N LEU A 12 2.63 11.34 12.41
CA LEU A 12 2.95 11.46 11.00
C LEU A 12 3.33 10.11 10.39
N GLN A 13 4.10 9.28 11.11
CA GLN A 13 4.45 7.92 10.67
C GLN A 13 3.20 7.08 10.40
N ILE A 14 2.23 7.08 11.32
CA ILE A 14 1.04 6.26 11.17
C ILE A 14 0.14 6.72 10.02
N ARG A 15 0.00 8.03 9.81
CA ARG A 15 -0.73 8.58 8.66
C ARG A 15 -0.06 8.19 7.35
N LEU A 16 1.26 8.32 7.27
CA LEU A 16 2.02 7.93 6.08
C LEU A 16 1.83 6.44 5.77
N ARG A 17 1.85 5.58 6.79
CA ARG A 17 1.64 4.14 6.60
C ARG A 17 0.23 3.84 6.10
N ALA A 18 -0.81 4.39 6.74
CA ALA A 18 -2.20 4.22 6.30
C ALA A 18 -2.43 4.76 4.88
N SER A 19 -1.84 5.91 4.52
CA SER A 19 -1.89 6.44 3.16
C SER A 19 -1.19 5.53 2.15
N GLY A 20 -0.08 4.89 2.55
CA GLY A 20 0.61 3.89 1.74
C GLY A 20 -0.27 2.67 1.46
N THR A 21 -0.88 2.11 2.51
CA THR A 21 -1.87 1.01 2.38
C THR A 21 -2.99 1.39 1.41
N TYR A 22 -3.62 2.55 1.62
CA TYR A 22 -4.69 3.04 0.75
C TYR A 22 -4.26 3.15 -0.70
N SER A 23 -3.10 3.74 -0.95
CA SER A 23 -2.56 3.90 -2.29
C SER A 23 -2.29 2.55 -2.96
N THR A 24 -1.82 1.54 -2.23
CA THR A 24 -1.61 0.19 -2.76
C THR A 24 -2.91 -0.52 -3.08
N THR A 25 -3.95 -0.38 -2.25
CA THR A 25 -5.29 -0.91 -2.52
C THR A 25 -5.87 -0.29 -3.79
N GLU A 26 -5.90 1.04 -3.88
CA GLU A 26 -6.40 1.75 -5.07
C GLU A 26 -5.62 1.38 -6.34
N ALA A 27 -4.29 1.28 -6.25
CA ALA A 27 -3.47 0.84 -7.37
C ALA A 27 -3.79 -0.60 -7.80
N SER A 28 -4.07 -1.49 -6.85
CA SER A 28 -4.48 -2.88 -7.14
C SER A 28 -5.79 -2.93 -7.90
N ASP A 29 -6.77 -2.10 -7.49
CA ASP A 29 -8.07 -2.02 -8.14
C ASP A 29 -7.97 -1.43 -9.56
N VAL A 30 -7.25 -0.32 -9.71
CA VAL A 30 -7.01 0.33 -11.01
C VAL A 30 -6.31 -0.62 -11.98
N VAL A 31 -5.26 -1.31 -11.54
CA VAL A 31 -4.52 -2.25 -12.40
C VAL A 31 -5.38 -3.46 -12.77
N SER A 32 -6.17 -3.98 -11.83
CA SER A 32 -7.09 -5.09 -12.07
C SER A 32 -8.16 -4.71 -13.09
N GLN A 33 -8.72 -3.51 -12.99
CA GLN A 33 -9.70 -2.99 -13.93
C GLN A 33 -9.08 -2.75 -15.32
N ALA A 34 -7.88 -2.16 -15.38
CA ALA A 34 -7.16 -1.95 -16.64
C ALA A 34 -6.84 -3.29 -17.34
N PHE A 35 -6.37 -4.29 -16.59
CA PHE A 35 -6.11 -5.63 -17.14
C PHE A 35 -7.38 -6.26 -17.72
N ARG A 36 -8.51 -6.15 -17.00
CA ARG A 36 -9.81 -6.64 -17.47
C ARG A 36 -10.25 -5.96 -18.78
N PHE A 37 -10.07 -4.64 -18.90
CA PHE A 37 -10.44 -3.90 -20.10
C PHE A 37 -9.45 -4.07 -21.27
N GLY A 38 -8.20 -4.46 -21.00
CA GLY A 38 -7.22 -4.75 -22.06
C GLY A 38 -7.55 -5.99 -22.91
N GLY A 39 -8.53 -6.79 -22.49
CA GLY A 39 -9.01 -7.97 -23.23
C GLY A 39 -7.92 -9.03 -23.43
N GLY A 40 -8.10 -9.90 -24.42
CA GLY A 40 -7.18 -11.04 -24.64
C GLY A 40 -5.73 -10.63 -24.91
N THR A 41 -5.51 -9.45 -25.50
CA THR A 41 -4.15 -8.96 -25.79
C THR A 41 -3.33 -8.65 -24.55
N ALA A 42 -3.99 -8.32 -23.43
CA ALA A 42 -3.32 -8.05 -22.16
C ALA A 42 -2.63 -9.29 -21.58
N MET A 43 -3.00 -10.49 -22.02
CA MET A 43 -2.43 -11.77 -21.55
C MET A 43 -1.04 -12.06 -22.12
N TYR A 44 -0.68 -11.46 -23.26
CA TYR A 44 0.62 -11.73 -23.88
C TYR A 44 1.76 -11.28 -22.96
N ASN A 45 2.82 -12.07 -22.87
CA ASN A 45 3.96 -11.74 -22.02
C ASN A 45 4.64 -10.41 -22.44
N SER A 46 4.51 -10.01 -23.71
CA SER A 46 4.97 -8.72 -24.24
C SER A 46 4.11 -7.52 -23.80
N HIS A 47 2.89 -7.75 -23.32
CA HIS A 47 2.00 -6.68 -22.89
C HIS A 47 2.28 -6.25 -21.45
N ILE A 48 2.29 -4.95 -21.17
CA ILE A 48 2.67 -4.42 -19.85
C ILE A 48 1.65 -4.73 -18.75
N LEU A 49 0.36 -4.81 -19.10
CA LEU A 49 -0.72 -4.99 -18.12
C LEU A 49 -0.63 -6.30 -17.31
N GLN A 50 -0.24 -7.44 -17.92
CA GLN A 50 -0.03 -8.67 -17.13
C GLN A 50 1.12 -8.53 -16.12
N LYS A 51 2.17 -7.79 -16.49
CA LYS A 51 3.30 -7.52 -15.60
C LYS A 51 2.85 -6.63 -14.44
N CYS A 52 2.17 -5.52 -14.73
CA CYS A 52 1.62 -4.65 -13.68
C CYS A 52 0.70 -5.41 -12.73
N LEU A 53 -0.18 -6.28 -13.25
CA LEU A 53 -1.09 -7.08 -12.43
C LEU A 53 -0.34 -8.01 -11.47
N ARG A 54 0.68 -8.73 -11.96
CA ARG A 54 1.48 -9.61 -11.09
C ARG A 54 2.28 -8.80 -10.07
N ASP A 55 2.90 -7.71 -10.50
CA ASP A 55 3.77 -6.89 -9.65
C ASP A 55 2.97 -6.22 -8.52
N ILE A 56 1.78 -5.68 -8.80
CA ILE A 56 0.95 -5.05 -7.76
C ILE A 56 0.43 -6.07 -6.76
N ASN A 57 0.03 -7.26 -7.21
CA ASN A 57 -0.41 -8.34 -6.31
C ASN A 57 0.72 -8.82 -5.40
N ALA A 58 1.96 -8.83 -5.89
CA ALA A 58 3.14 -9.12 -5.06
C ALA A 58 3.42 -8.00 -4.06
N ALA A 59 3.37 -6.73 -4.50
CA ALA A 59 3.58 -5.58 -3.63
C ALA A 59 2.53 -5.48 -2.51
N ALA A 60 1.27 -5.82 -2.81
CA ALA A 60 0.17 -5.82 -1.85
C ALA A 60 0.34 -6.84 -0.70
N GLN A 61 1.21 -7.85 -0.85
CA GLN A 61 1.51 -8.80 0.23
C GLN A 61 2.46 -8.23 1.30
N HIS A 62 3.05 -7.06 1.05
CA HIS A 62 4.05 -6.51 1.95
C HIS A 62 3.41 -6.02 3.27
N HIS A 63 3.94 -6.44 4.42
CA HIS A 63 3.40 -6.11 5.75
C HIS A 63 3.21 -4.59 6.01
N MET A 64 4.07 -3.75 5.43
CA MET A 64 3.93 -2.30 5.57
C MET A 64 2.62 -1.73 5.02
N VAL A 65 1.99 -2.41 4.08
CA VAL A 65 0.75 -2.00 3.39
C VAL A 65 -0.41 -2.96 3.67
N SER A 66 -0.38 -3.66 4.80
CA SER A 66 -1.51 -4.50 5.24
C SER A 66 -2.58 -3.69 5.97
N ASP A 67 -3.74 -4.30 6.21
CA ASP A 67 -4.85 -3.71 6.97
C ASP A 67 -4.47 -3.34 8.42
N ARG A 68 -3.40 -3.96 8.96
CA ARG A 68 -2.79 -3.60 10.26
C ARG A 68 -2.45 -2.11 10.34
N ALA A 69 -2.09 -1.50 9.21
CA ALA A 69 -1.82 -0.06 9.15
C ALA A 69 -3.06 0.79 9.51
N TYR A 70 -4.26 0.37 9.08
CA TYR A 70 -5.50 1.05 9.42
C TYR A 70 -5.90 0.83 10.87
N GLU A 71 -5.72 -0.38 11.40
CA GLU A 71 -5.96 -0.68 12.82
C GLU A 71 -5.09 0.20 13.72
N ASN A 72 -3.79 0.26 13.45
CA ASN A 72 -2.86 1.09 14.20
C ASN A 72 -3.23 2.58 14.07
N HIS A 73 -3.69 3.01 12.88
CA HIS A 73 -4.16 4.38 12.69
C HIS A 73 -5.37 4.70 13.56
N GLY A 74 -6.33 3.77 13.64
CA GLY A 74 -7.48 3.86 14.53
C GLY A 74 -7.07 3.91 16.01
N GLN A 75 -6.14 3.05 16.45
CA GLN A 75 -5.63 3.05 17.81
C GLN A 75 -5.02 4.40 18.21
N PHE A 76 -4.24 5.02 17.30
CA PHE A 76 -3.68 6.36 17.51
C PHE A 76 -4.76 7.44 17.62
N ILE A 77 -5.77 7.42 16.74
CA ILE A 77 -6.88 8.39 16.76
C ILE A 77 -7.70 8.25 18.06
N LEU A 78 -7.89 7.04 18.54
CA LEU A 78 -8.68 6.73 19.73
C LEU A 78 -7.88 6.83 21.05
N GLY A 79 -6.58 7.11 21.00
CA GLY A 79 -5.74 7.29 22.18
C GLY A 79 -5.47 6.00 22.96
N PHE A 80 -5.37 4.85 22.27
CA PHE A 80 -5.08 3.57 22.93
C PHE A 80 -3.68 3.58 23.59
N PRO A 81 -3.56 3.10 24.83
CA PRO A 81 -2.25 2.97 25.48
C PRO A 81 -1.40 1.93 24.74
N GLY A 82 -0.15 2.30 24.40
CA GLY A 82 0.78 1.40 23.72
C GLY A 82 0.59 1.29 22.20
N ALA A 83 -0.15 2.21 21.57
CA ALA A 83 -0.24 2.27 20.12
C ALA A 83 1.15 2.46 19.47
N ASP A 84 1.50 1.57 18.53
CA ASP A 84 2.76 1.59 17.79
C ASP A 84 2.51 1.98 16.32
N PRO A 85 3.17 3.03 15.78
CA PRO A 85 2.96 3.46 14.40
C PRO A 85 3.42 2.40 13.37
N MET A 86 4.34 1.51 13.75
CA MET A 86 4.94 0.48 12.91
C MET A 86 4.48 -0.94 13.29
N GLY A 87 3.72 -1.07 14.38
CA GLY A 87 2.84 -2.19 14.70
C GLY A 87 3.38 -3.20 15.69
#